data_AF-A0AAU5M910-F1
#
_entry.id   AF-A0AAU5M910-F1
#
_cell.length_a   1.000
_cell.length_b   1.000
_cell.length_c   1.000
_cell.angle_alpha   90.00
_cell.angle_beta   90.00
_cell.angle_gamma   90.00
#
_symmetry.space_group_name_H-M   'P 1'
#
loop_
_entity.id
_entity.type
_entity.pdbx_description
1 polymer ?
#
loop_
_entity_poly.entity_id
_entity_poly.type
_entity_poly.pdbx_seq_one_letter_code
_entity_poly.pdbx_strand_id
1 'polypeptide(L)'
;MAVEDLLDRAVRNVEQGRFERSLSGLTAVAALVTGAEVYLEHYKASFGNKWMWSPILLTPPLVVAGIGGVFSKRWAKTALPVTAGLYAANGLLGEYFHARGVARKPGGWRLASYNLPMGPPISAPGLMAMVGGMGLLAAILRREK
;
A
#
# COMPACT_ATOMS: atom_id res chain seq x y z
N MET A 1 -33.73 10.61 -3.13
CA MET A 1 -34.10 9.21 -3.46
C MET A 1 -32.95 8.37 -4.03
N ALA A 2 -32.42 8.61 -5.23
CA ALA A 2 -31.41 7.69 -5.81
C ALA A 2 -30.05 7.68 -5.09
N VAL A 3 -29.60 8.83 -4.56
CA VAL A 3 -28.33 8.92 -3.82
C VAL A 3 -28.44 8.37 -2.41
N GLU A 4 -29.56 8.61 -1.73
CA GLU A 4 -29.84 8.05 -0.40
C GLU A 4 -29.87 6.52 -0.45
N ASP A 5 -30.50 5.93 -1.47
CA ASP A 5 -30.52 4.47 -1.65
C ASP A 5 -29.13 3.88 -1.90
N LEU A 6 -28.26 4.60 -2.63
CA LEU A 6 -26.86 4.20 -2.83
C LEU A 6 -26.03 4.25 -1.55
N LEU A 7 -26.17 5.33 -0.77
CA LEU A 7 -25.48 5.49 0.51
C LEU A 7 -25.95 4.42 1.50
N ASP A 8 -27.25 4.20 1.63
CA ASP A 8 -27.80 3.18 2.51
C ASP A 8 -27.35 1.77 2.11
N ARG A 9 -27.27 1.48 0.80
CA ARG A 9 -26.73 0.22 0.31
C ARG A 9 -25.24 0.07 0.59
N ALA A 10 -24.46 1.15 0.45
CA ALA A 10 -23.04 1.15 0.79
C ALA A 10 -22.83 0.90 2.29
N VAL A 11 -23.58 1.59 3.16
CA VAL A 11 -23.54 1.42 4.61
C VAL A 11 -23.90 -0.02 4.99
N ARG A 12 -25.02 -0.56 4.50
CA ARG A 12 -25.40 -1.98 4.73
C ARG A 12 -24.34 -2.96 4.26
N ASN A 13 -23.69 -2.69 3.12
CA ASN A 13 -22.60 -3.52 2.63
C ASN A 13 -21.41 -3.47 3.59
N VAL A 14 -21.00 -2.28 4.06
CA VAL A 14 -19.90 -2.12 5.02
C VAL A 14 -20.21 -2.83 6.35
N GLU A 15 -21.40 -2.62 6.91
CA GLU A 15 -21.86 -3.27 8.16
C GLU A 15 -21.80 -4.81 8.08
N GLN A 16 -22.02 -5.37 6.89
CA GLN A 16 -21.99 -6.82 6.65
C GLN A 16 -20.63 -7.35 6.16
N GLY A 17 -19.58 -6.52 6.16
CA GLY A 17 -18.25 -6.89 5.66
C GLY A 17 -18.21 -7.14 4.14
N ARG A 18 -19.09 -6.49 3.38
CA ARG A 18 -19.25 -6.64 1.93
C ARG A 18 -18.65 -5.46 1.16
N PHE A 19 -17.33 -5.28 1.21
CA PHE A 19 -16.67 -4.18 0.48
C PHE A 19 -15.40 -4.62 -0.26
N GLU A 20 -15.35 -5.89 -0.72
CA GLU A 20 -14.23 -6.45 -1.49
C GLU A 20 -13.89 -5.63 -2.74
N ARG A 21 -14.87 -5.24 -3.56
CA ARG A 21 -14.60 -4.53 -4.84
C ARG A 21 -14.12 -3.12 -4.57
N SER A 22 -14.78 -2.42 -3.66
CA SER A 22 -14.45 -1.06 -3.25
C SER A 22 -13.05 -1.02 -2.67
N LEU A 23 -12.70 -1.96 -1.79
CA LEU A 23 -11.36 -2.03 -1.19
C LEU A 23 -10.29 -2.49 -2.20
N SER A 24 -10.63 -3.37 -3.15
CA SER A 24 -9.73 -3.74 -4.26
C SER A 24 -9.39 -2.51 -5.12
N GLY A 25 -10.40 -1.71 -5.46
CA GLY A 25 -10.22 -0.48 -6.24
C GLY A 25 -9.43 0.57 -5.46
N LEU A 26 -9.76 0.78 -4.18
CA LEU A 26 -9.05 1.69 -3.30
C LEU A 26 -7.58 1.28 -3.15
N THR A 27 -7.30 -0.02 -3.04
CA THR A 27 -5.94 -0.56 -3.04
C THR A 27 -5.19 -0.22 -4.33
N ALA A 28 -5.83 -0.36 -5.50
CA ALA A 28 -5.19 -0.01 -6.77
C ALA A 28 -4.87 1.48 -6.88
N VAL A 29 -5.80 2.36 -6.50
CA VAL A 29 -5.60 3.81 -6.54
C VAL A 29 -4.50 4.22 -5.54
N ALA A 30 -4.58 3.73 -4.31
CA ALA A 30 -3.58 4.01 -3.29
C ALA A 30 -2.19 3.50 -3.70
N ALA A 31 -2.10 2.29 -4.25
CA ALA A 31 -0.83 1.74 -4.74
C ALA A 31 -0.23 2.57 -5.88
N LEU A 32 -1.07 3.12 -6.77
CA LEU A 32 -0.60 3.99 -7.85
C LEU A 32 -0.03 5.31 -7.31
N VAL A 33 -0.72 5.96 -6.37
CA VAL A 33 -0.26 7.20 -5.73
C VAL A 33 1.01 6.95 -4.92
N THR A 34 0.99 5.97 -4.02
CA THR A 34 2.16 5.59 -3.21
C THR A 34 3.33 5.19 -4.10
N GLY A 35 3.11 4.43 -5.17
CA GLY A 35 4.16 4.03 -6.10
C GLY A 35 4.78 5.21 -6.85
N ALA A 36 3.99 6.23 -7.20
CA ALA A 36 4.50 7.45 -7.81
C ALA A 36 5.38 8.26 -6.83
N GLU A 37 4.92 8.43 -5.58
CA GLU A 37 5.71 9.08 -4.53
C GLU A 37 7.02 8.34 -4.28
N VAL A 38 6.95 7.01 -4.11
CA VAL A 38 8.11 6.14 -3.91
C VAL A 38 9.09 6.23 -5.09
N TYR A 39 8.59 6.24 -6.33
CA TYR A 39 9.44 6.43 -7.51
C TYR A 39 10.19 7.76 -7.46
N LEU A 40 9.49 8.87 -7.16
CA LEU A 40 10.10 10.19 -7.11
C LEU A 40 11.17 10.28 -6.01
N GLU A 41 10.90 9.74 -4.82
CA GLU A 41 11.86 9.75 -3.72
C GLU A 41 13.09 8.88 -4.01
N HIS A 42 12.89 7.71 -4.62
CA HIS A 42 13.99 6.80 -4.98
C HIS A 42 14.83 7.33 -6.15
N TYR A 43 14.18 8.01 -7.09
CA TYR A 43 14.86 8.71 -8.17
C TYR A 43 15.71 9.86 -7.64
N LYS A 44 15.16 10.73 -6.78
CA LYS A 44 15.92 11.83 -6.12
C LYS A 44 17.12 11.30 -5.33
N ALA A 45 16.95 10.18 -4.64
CA ALA A 45 18.01 9.55 -3.85
C ALA A 45 19.10 8.88 -4.69
N SER A 46 18.88 8.66 -6.00
CA SER A 46 19.85 8.10 -6.95
C SER A 46 20.49 6.78 -6.46
N PHE A 47 19.66 5.84 -6.01
CA PHE A 47 20.16 4.59 -5.44
C PHE A 47 20.85 3.70 -6.48
N GLY A 48 22.14 3.42 -6.28
CA GLY A 48 22.88 2.41 -7.06
C GLY A 48 22.56 0.95 -6.67
N ASN A 49 22.06 0.72 -5.45
CA ASN A 49 21.62 -0.62 -5.04
C ASN A 49 20.27 -0.95 -5.68
N LYS A 50 20.26 -1.95 -6.58
CA LYS A 50 19.07 -2.42 -7.29
C LYS A 50 17.92 -2.85 -6.36
N TRP A 51 18.23 -3.37 -5.17
CA TRP A 51 17.21 -3.77 -4.20
C TRP A 51 16.37 -2.59 -3.69
N MET A 52 16.91 -1.37 -3.71
CA MET A 52 16.14 -0.17 -3.36
C MET A 52 15.01 0.09 -4.36
N TRP A 53 15.03 -0.51 -5.55
CA TRP A 53 13.97 -0.33 -6.55
C TRP A 53 12.86 -1.39 -6.47
N SER A 54 12.97 -2.34 -5.54
CA SER A 54 11.91 -3.34 -5.29
C SER A 54 10.53 -2.75 -4.95
N PRO A 55 10.39 -1.63 -4.21
CA PRO A 55 9.07 -1.02 -3.99
C PRO A 55 8.38 -0.56 -5.29
N ILE A 56 9.16 -0.03 -6.24
CA ILE A 56 8.66 0.41 -7.54
C ILE A 56 8.22 -0.80 -8.37
N LEU A 57 9.04 -1.86 -8.37
CA LEU A 57 8.74 -3.09 -9.13
C LEU A 57 7.44 -3.77 -8.68
N LEU A 58 7.11 -3.71 -7.38
CA LEU A 58 5.90 -4.34 -6.83
C LEU A 58 4.62 -3.53 -7.08
N THR A 59 4.71 -2.26 -7.46
CA THR A 59 3.53 -1.40 -7.70
C THR A 59 2.66 -1.88 -8.87
N PRO A 60 3.18 -2.08 -10.10
CA PRO A 60 2.33 -2.45 -11.24
C PRO A 60 1.53 -3.74 -11.03
N PRO A 61 2.11 -4.84 -10.51
CA PRO A 61 1.34 -6.05 -10.19
C PRO A 61 0.20 -5.82 -9.20
N LEU A 62 0.40 -4.99 -8.16
CA LEU A 62 -0.64 -4.68 -7.19
C LEU A 62 -1.77 -3.85 -7.82
N VAL A 63 -1.43 -2.84 -8.62
CA VAL A 63 -2.43 -2.01 -9.33
C VAL A 63 -3.27 -2.86 -10.28
N VAL A 64 -2.63 -3.70 -11.10
CA VAL A 64 -3.33 -4.61 -12.03
C VAL A 64 -4.22 -5.59 -11.26
N ALA A 65 -3.72 -6.16 -10.16
CA ALA A 65 -4.50 -7.09 -9.36
C ALA A 65 -5.69 -6.43 -8.64
N GLY A 66 -5.53 -5.21 -8.15
CA GLY A 66 -6.61 -4.44 -7.53
C GLY A 66 -7.70 -4.07 -8.55
N ILE A 67 -7.33 -3.58 -9.74
CA ILE A 67 -8.27 -3.36 -10.85
C ILE A 67 -8.97 -4.67 -11.21
N GLY A 68 -8.21 -5.77 -11.37
CA GLY A 68 -8.76 -7.10 -11.62
C GLY A 68 -9.77 -7.52 -10.55
N GLY A 69 -9.50 -7.25 -9.26
CA GLY A 69 -10.38 -7.57 -8.14
C GLY A 69 -11.74 -6.85 -8.20
N VAL A 70 -11.76 -5.59 -8.66
CA VAL A 70 -13.00 -4.82 -8.89
C VAL A 70 -13.92 -5.56 -9.87
N PHE A 71 -13.37 -6.13 -10.94
CA PHE A 71 -14.16 -6.74 -12.02
C PHE A 71 -14.31 -8.27 -11.89
N SER A 72 -13.44 -8.94 -11.14
CA SER A 72 -13.40 -10.40 -11.05
C SER A 72 -13.19 -10.90 -9.63
N LYS A 73 -14.13 -11.73 -9.16
CA LYS A 73 -14.00 -12.42 -7.87
C LYS A 73 -12.78 -13.35 -7.85
N ARG A 74 -12.46 -13.97 -8.99
CA ARG A 74 -11.26 -14.82 -9.10
C ARG A 74 -10.01 -14.00 -8.80
N TRP A 75 -9.83 -12.85 -9.46
CA TRP A 75 -8.68 -11.98 -9.23
C TRP A 75 -8.58 -11.48 -7.78
N ALA A 76 -9.71 -11.07 -7.19
CA ALA A 76 -9.77 -10.63 -5.79
C ALA A 76 -9.35 -11.73 -4.80
N LYS A 77 -9.56 -13.01 -5.15
CA LYS A 77 -9.23 -14.16 -4.29
C LYS A 77 -7.92 -14.88 -4.65
N THR A 78 -7.29 -14.56 -5.78
CA THR A 78 -6.05 -15.24 -6.21
C THR A 78 -4.88 -14.28 -6.40
N ALA A 79 -5.00 -13.30 -7.31
CA ALA A 79 -3.89 -12.42 -7.66
C ALA A 79 -3.68 -11.32 -6.61
N LEU A 80 -4.78 -10.69 -6.17
CA LEU A 80 -4.74 -9.61 -5.20
C LEU A 80 -4.05 -9.99 -3.87
N PRO A 81 -4.38 -11.09 -3.18
CA PRO A 81 -3.72 -11.41 -1.92
C PRO A 81 -2.21 -11.65 -2.08
N VAL A 82 -1.77 -12.22 -3.21
CA VAL A 82 -0.35 -12.47 -3.46
C VAL A 82 0.40 -11.16 -3.66
N THR A 83 -0.06 -10.30 -4.57
CA THR A 83 0.61 -9.02 -4.84
C THR A 83 0.52 -8.08 -3.65
N ALA A 84 -0.61 -8.03 -2.96
CA ALA A 84 -0.81 -7.23 -1.76
C ALA A 84 0.06 -7.71 -0.59
N GLY A 85 0.21 -9.03 -0.41
CA GLY A 85 1.10 -9.61 0.60
C GLY A 85 2.57 -9.28 0.34
N LEU A 86 3.03 -9.39 -0.91
CA LEU A 86 4.39 -8.99 -1.29
C LEU A 86 4.61 -7.48 -1.08
N TYR A 87 3.65 -6.65 -1.47
CA TYR A 87 3.71 -5.21 -1.28
C TYR A 87 3.76 -4.83 0.22
N ALA A 88 2.93 -5.49 1.04
CA ALA A 88 2.91 -5.30 2.49
C ALA A 88 4.23 -5.70 3.14
N ALA A 89 4.75 -6.88 2.82
CA ALA A 89 6.02 -7.39 3.34
C ALA A 89 7.18 -6.48 2.94
N ASN A 90 7.19 -5.98 1.70
CA ASN A 90 8.22 -5.06 1.22
C ASN A 90 8.13 -3.70 1.94
N GLY A 91 6.91 -3.19 2.21
CA GLY A 91 6.70 -2.00 3.02
C GLY A 91 7.25 -2.15 4.44
N LEU A 92 6.96 -3.26 5.11
CA LEU A 92 7.51 -3.56 6.45
C LEU A 92 9.04 -3.67 6.44
N LEU A 93 9.61 -4.30 5.41
CA LEU A 93 11.06 -4.39 5.25
C LEU A 93 11.69 -3.00 5.01
N GLY A 94 11.03 -2.17 4.20
CA GLY A 94 11.42 -0.79 3.97
C GLY A 94 11.38 0.03 5.26
N GLU A 95 10.34 -0.14 6.09
CA GLU A 95 10.18 0.55 7.38
C GLU A 95 11.37 0.25 8.29
N TYR A 96 11.73 -1.04 8.39
CA TYR A 96 12.91 -1.47 9.12
C TYR A 96 14.19 -0.81 8.58
N PHE A 97 14.39 -0.79 7.25
CA PHE A 97 15.58 -0.18 6.67
C PHE A 97 15.62 1.33 6.81
N HIS A 98 14.48 2.02 6.78
CA HIS A 98 14.39 3.46 7.00
C HIS A 98 14.71 3.80 8.46
N ALA A 99 14.11 3.07 9.40
CA ALA A 99 14.44 3.18 10.83
C ALA A 99 15.93 2.91 11.10
N ARG A 100 16.49 1.86 10.50
CA ARG A 100 17.94 1.57 10.58
C ARG A 100 18.78 2.69 9.95
N GLY A 101 18.31 3.32 8.88
CA GLY A 101 18.96 4.46 8.25
C GLY A 101 19.02 5.67 9.17
N VAL A 102 17.92 6.00 9.85
CA VAL A 102 17.86 7.05 10.88
C VAL A 102 18.84 6.75 12.02
N ALA A 103 18.87 5.51 12.51
CA ALA A 103 19.78 5.07 13.58
C ALA A 103 21.27 5.27 13.23
N ARG A 104 21.61 5.20 11.94
CA ARG A 104 22.98 5.30 11.42
C ARG A 104 23.44 6.72 11.13
N LYS A 105 22.56 7.71 11.14
CA LYS A 105 22.95 9.11 11.02
C LYS A 105 23.73 9.56 12.28
N PRO A 106 24.58 10.59 12.21
CA PRO A 106 25.24 11.14 13.39
C PRO A 106 24.24 11.46 14.51
N GLY A 107 24.55 11.01 15.74
CA GLY A 107 23.66 11.13 16.91
C GLY A 107 22.44 10.19 16.89
N GLY A 108 22.17 9.49 15.79
CA GLY A 108 21.10 8.49 15.64
C GLY A 108 19.75 8.99 16.14
N TRP A 109 19.04 8.13 16.87
CA TRP A 109 17.74 8.44 17.47
C TRP A 109 17.78 9.50 18.56
N ARG A 110 18.94 9.78 19.18
CA ARG A 110 19.04 10.86 20.17
C ARG A 110 18.82 12.24 19.54
N LEU A 111 19.06 12.37 18.24
CA LEU A 111 18.78 13.57 17.45
C LEU A 111 17.61 13.34 16.48
N ALA A 112 16.57 12.59 16.90
CA ALA A 112 15.44 12.26 16.03
C ALA A 112 14.76 13.48 15.41
N SER A 113 14.66 14.61 16.13
CA SER A 113 14.09 15.86 15.61
C SER A 113 14.83 16.39 14.38
N TYR A 114 16.14 16.11 14.26
CA TYR A 114 16.95 16.46 13.09
C TYR A 114 17.02 15.31 12.07
N ASN A 115 17.20 14.08 12.55
CA ASN A 115 17.46 12.93 11.69
C ASN A 115 16.21 12.37 11.02
N LEU A 116 14.99 12.62 11.53
CA LEU A 116 13.76 12.22 10.87
C LEU A 116 13.46 13.07 9.62
N PRO A 117 13.47 14.41 9.66
CA PRO A 117 13.21 15.22 8.45
C PRO A 117 14.37 15.17 7.44
N MET A 118 15.61 15.05 7.94
CA MET A 118 16.81 15.03 7.09
C MET A 118 17.26 13.62 6.70
N GLY A 119 16.57 12.59 7.16
CA GLY A 119 16.92 11.19 6.93
C GLY A 119 16.04 10.52 5.88
N PRO A 120 16.09 9.19 5.78
CA PRO A 120 15.13 8.44 4.98
C PRO A 120 13.69 8.73 5.47
N PRO A 121 12.71 8.87 4.56
CA PRO A 121 11.33 9.21 4.93
C PRO A 121 10.69 8.04 5.68
N ILE A 122 10.67 8.12 7.01
CA ILE A 122 10.35 6.94 7.84
C ILE A 122 8.93 6.42 7.63
N SER A 123 7.95 7.29 7.36
CA SER A 123 6.55 6.90 7.21
C SER A 123 6.19 6.31 5.85
N ALA A 124 6.99 6.55 4.81
CA ALA A 124 6.65 6.15 3.45
C ALA A 124 6.56 4.62 3.25
N PRO A 125 7.50 3.81 3.79
CA PRO A 125 7.36 2.35 3.73
C PRO A 125 6.18 1.81 4.57
N GLY A 126 5.87 2.44 5.71
CA GLY A 126 4.67 2.13 6.50
C GLY A 126 3.38 2.36 5.71
N LEU A 127 3.30 3.42 4.91
CA LEU A 127 2.17 3.64 3.99
C LEU A 127 2.07 2.52 2.95
N MET A 128 3.20 2.11 2.36
CA MET A 128 3.27 0.97 1.45
C MET A 128 2.72 -0.30 2.13
N ALA A 129 3.11 -0.55 3.38
CA ALA A 129 2.62 -1.69 4.16
C ALA A 129 1.09 -1.65 4.37
N MET A 130 0.54 -0.48 4.71
CA MET A 130 -0.90 -0.29 4.89
C MET A 130 -1.69 -0.54 3.61
N VAL A 131 -1.20 -0.05 2.46
CA VAL A 131 -1.85 -0.28 1.15
C VAL A 131 -1.86 -1.77 0.79
N GLY A 132 -0.77 -2.49 1.04
CA GLY A 132 -0.75 -3.95 0.91
C GLY A 132 -1.72 -4.62 1.90
N GLY A 133 -1.78 -4.14 3.14
CA GLY A 133 -2.75 -4.60 4.14
C GLY A 133 -4.21 -4.46 3.69
N MET A 134 -4.56 -3.34 3.06
CA MET A 134 -5.89 -3.14 2.48
C MET A 134 -6.21 -4.19 1.40
N GLY A 135 -5.26 -4.52 0.52
CA GLY A 135 -5.45 -5.56 -0.50
C GLY A 135 -5.64 -6.95 0.11
N LEU A 136 -4.93 -7.26 1.19
CA LEU A 136 -5.14 -8.51 1.96
C LEU A 136 -6.52 -8.55 2.61
N LEU A 137 -6.96 -7.43 3.21
CA LEU A 137 -8.31 -7.32 3.78
C LEU A 137 -9.38 -7.50 2.71
N ALA A 138 -9.20 -6.91 1.52
CA ALA A 138 -10.12 -7.08 0.40
C ALA A 138 -10.27 -8.57 0.03
N ALA A 139 -9.17 -9.32 0.04
CA ALA A 139 -9.16 -10.74 -0.29
C ALA A 139 -9.91 -11.63 0.72
N ILE A 140 -10.13 -11.20 1.97
CA ILE A 140 -10.92 -11.95 2.96
C ILE A 140 -12.36 -11.47 3.09
N LEU A 141 -12.65 -10.23 2.68
CA LEU A 141 -13.99 -9.65 2.74
C LEU A 141 -14.96 -10.28 1.71
N ARG A 142 -16.25 -9.99 1.89
CA ARG A 142 -17.29 -10.44 0.97
C ARG A 142 -17.46 -9.42 -0.16
N ARG A 143 -17.91 -9.91 -1.30
CA ARG A 143 -18.28 -9.05 -2.44
C ARG A 143 -19.57 -8.29 -2.14
N GLU A 144 -19.59 -7.02 -2.52
CA GLU A 144 -20.76 -6.13 -2.55
C GLU A 144 -21.91 -6.81 -3.30
N LYS A 145 -23.13 -6.59 -2.83
CA LYS A 145 -24.36 -7.01 -3.50
C LYS A 145 -25.06 -5.84 -4.16
#